data_AF-A0A397BXX3-F1
#
_entry.id   AF-A0A397BXX3-F1
#
_cell.length_a   1.000
_cell.length_b   1.000
_cell.length_c   1.000
_cell.angle_alpha   90.00
_cell.angle_beta   90.00
_cell.angle_gamma   90.00
#
_symmetry.space_group_name_H-M   'P 1'
#
loop_
_entity.id
_entity.type
_entity.pdbx_description
1 polymer ?
#
loop_
_entity_poly.entity_id
_entity_poly.type
_entity_poly.pdbx_seq_one_letter_code
_entity_poly.pdbx_strand_id
1 'polypeptide(L)'
;MAHQLLTDLTTQGILQCVTALKDAVTIMDERPQTTEAFCEQRRCIRTLSENEKLLLQEIRMVEDAYKALRSNCPAAASDCVGQFNLIHALQAKYNLSFQANVKFSKKMLPVIGQQVAQALQKFTAQCKRILNALETNVTVRNSQTFITGKADFESKLNPLLGLQLDPVVVDDLLAALDNDLMQVQCLMQLTSQPLLYQALATWSNEINYIQDTLELWVAAQHDWVKLDRIFQLPDIQQSVRHANVEFQVLSRKWKAMMKGVRTNTLIQHCVREVTNRTFLGDAKALFERLWKQLVLFLHEKRREFPRFNFVSDRELLAIMAGTTLSLSQPCHDNAGALSVVVSKCFEHVCRISVETIQHIVKSQPASPQSKPTTLPSPTKPTAASTRQHPHAMGSPEESSFGDAPTYSIEVFAVHGQHDETISLNNSVKITQRPEGWMKELAKVLRRAMKENLRHLMAEYSDLLQYYLHDKS
;
A
#
# COMPACT_ATOMS: atom_id res chain seq x y z
N MET A 1 -79.60 -73.18 -29.59
CA MET A 1 -79.68 -71.94 -28.79
C MET A 1 -79.00 -72.05 -27.43
N ALA A 2 -79.65 -72.50 -26.34
CA ALA A 2 -79.07 -72.43 -24.99
C ALA A 2 -77.66 -73.06 -24.86
N HIS A 3 -77.45 -74.25 -25.44
CA HIS A 3 -76.13 -74.90 -25.44
C HIS A 3 -75.06 -74.12 -26.23
N GLN A 4 -75.40 -73.53 -27.39
CA GLN A 4 -74.45 -72.70 -28.16
C GLN A 4 -74.07 -71.44 -27.37
N LEU A 5 -75.06 -70.77 -26.77
CA LEU A 5 -74.83 -69.58 -25.94
C LEU A 5 -73.93 -69.90 -24.74
N LEU A 6 -74.08 -71.08 -24.12
CA LEU A 6 -73.18 -71.54 -23.06
C LEU A 6 -71.75 -71.79 -23.58
N THR A 7 -71.60 -72.42 -24.75
CA THR A 7 -70.27 -72.64 -25.38
C THR A 7 -69.59 -71.32 -25.73
N ASP A 8 -70.31 -70.36 -26.32
CA ASP A 8 -69.79 -69.05 -26.71
C ASP A 8 -69.38 -68.22 -25.47
N LEU A 9 -70.20 -68.21 -24.41
CA LEU A 9 -69.85 -67.56 -23.14
C LEU A 9 -68.63 -68.22 -22.46
N THR A 10 -68.54 -69.55 -22.53
CA THR A 10 -67.41 -70.29 -21.94
C THR A 10 -66.11 -70.02 -22.70
N THR A 11 -66.12 -70.04 -24.04
CA THR A 11 -64.94 -69.71 -24.87
C THR A 11 -64.53 -68.25 -24.74
N GLN A 12 -65.47 -67.31 -24.66
CA GLN A 12 -65.17 -65.89 -24.41
C GLN A 12 -64.53 -65.67 -23.03
N GLY A 13 -65.06 -66.28 -21.96
CA GLY A 13 -64.48 -66.21 -20.62
C GLY A 13 -63.09 -66.86 -20.54
N ILE A 14 -62.88 -67.99 -21.23
CA ILE A 14 -61.58 -68.64 -21.36
C ILE A 14 -60.56 -67.71 -22.02
N LEU A 15 -60.93 -67.06 -23.14
CA LEU A 15 -60.03 -66.16 -23.89
C LEU A 15 -59.63 -64.92 -23.05
N GLN A 16 -60.57 -64.37 -22.28
CA GLN A 16 -60.32 -63.26 -21.35
C GLN A 16 -59.34 -63.66 -20.24
N CYS A 17 -59.55 -64.81 -19.58
CA CYS A 17 -58.64 -65.34 -18.56
C CYS A 17 -57.24 -65.62 -19.10
N VAL A 18 -57.12 -66.22 -20.30
CA VAL A 18 -55.83 -66.50 -20.96
C VAL A 18 -55.07 -65.22 -21.27
N THR A 19 -55.76 -64.18 -21.75
CA THR A 19 -55.14 -62.88 -22.09
C THR A 19 -54.65 -62.19 -20.82
N ALA A 20 -55.51 -62.07 -19.80
CA ALA A 20 -55.17 -61.44 -18.52
C ALA A 20 -53.98 -62.14 -17.82
N LEU A 21 -53.94 -63.48 -17.82
CA LEU A 21 -52.82 -64.24 -17.26
C LEU A 21 -51.53 -64.05 -18.06
N LYS A 22 -51.60 -63.97 -19.40
CA LYS A 22 -50.43 -63.77 -20.26
C LYS A 22 -49.80 -62.39 -20.03
N ASP A 23 -50.63 -61.35 -19.97
CA ASP A 23 -50.19 -59.96 -19.77
C ASP A 23 -49.66 -59.75 -18.32
N ALA A 24 -50.26 -60.40 -17.33
CA ALA A 24 -49.72 -60.41 -15.97
C ALA A 24 -48.35 -61.10 -15.87
N VAL A 25 -48.13 -62.18 -16.64
CA VAL A 25 -46.86 -62.90 -16.69
C VAL A 25 -45.76 -62.11 -17.40
N THR A 26 -46.04 -61.42 -18.50
CA THR A 26 -45.03 -60.56 -19.17
C THR A 26 -44.58 -59.43 -18.25
N ILE A 27 -45.52 -58.72 -17.61
CA ILE A 27 -45.21 -57.65 -16.64
C ILE A 27 -44.36 -58.17 -15.47
N MET A 28 -44.52 -59.42 -15.04
CA MET A 28 -43.74 -60.03 -13.95
C MET A 28 -42.38 -60.59 -14.36
N ASP A 29 -42.21 -61.04 -15.60
CA ASP A 29 -40.98 -61.65 -16.11
C ASP A 29 -40.01 -60.61 -16.74
N GLU A 30 -40.51 -59.41 -17.09
CA GLU A 30 -39.68 -58.30 -17.58
C GLU A 30 -38.62 -57.84 -16.55
N ARG A 31 -37.42 -57.48 -17.05
CA ARG A 31 -36.30 -56.98 -16.24
C ARG A 31 -35.98 -55.54 -16.60
N PRO A 32 -36.57 -54.54 -15.92
CA PRO A 32 -36.33 -53.13 -16.23
C PRO A 32 -34.88 -52.74 -15.95
N GLN A 33 -34.30 -51.98 -16.88
CA GLN A 33 -32.91 -51.50 -16.78
C GLN A 33 -32.79 -50.10 -16.14
N THR A 34 -33.89 -49.36 -16.05
CA THR A 34 -33.96 -48.03 -15.43
C THR A 34 -34.76 -48.07 -14.13
N THR A 35 -34.44 -47.18 -13.19
CA THR A 35 -35.15 -47.03 -11.92
C THR A 35 -36.61 -46.62 -12.09
N GLU A 36 -36.90 -45.82 -13.11
CA GLU A 36 -38.25 -45.39 -13.49
C GLU A 36 -39.11 -46.58 -13.93
N ALA A 37 -38.63 -47.37 -14.91
CA ALA A 37 -39.32 -48.59 -15.36
C ALA A 37 -39.48 -49.62 -14.23
N PHE A 38 -38.54 -49.69 -13.28
CA PHE A 38 -38.69 -50.53 -12.09
C PHE A 38 -39.80 -50.03 -11.14
N CYS A 39 -39.93 -48.71 -10.97
CA CYS A 39 -41.02 -48.11 -10.21
C CYS A 39 -42.39 -48.32 -10.88
N GLU A 40 -42.46 -48.22 -12.22
CA GLU A 40 -43.66 -48.51 -12.99
C GLU A 40 -44.05 -49.99 -12.95
N GLN A 41 -43.11 -50.91 -13.20
CA GLN A 41 -43.33 -52.35 -13.06
C GLN A 41 -43.86 -52.71 -11.67
N ARG A 42 -43.26 -52.15 -10.61
CA ARG A 42 -43.74 -52.32 -9.22
C ARG A 42 -45.15 -51.78 -9.00
N ARG A 43 -45.54 -50.70 -9.68
CA ARG A 43 -46.91 -50.15 -9.64
C ARG A 43 -47.89 -51.10 -10.33
N CYS A 44 -47.55 -51.61 -11.52
CA CYS A 44 -48.35 -52.58 -12.26
C CYS A 44 -48.52 -53.90 -11.48
N ILE A 45 -47.45 -54.44 -10.89
CA ILE A 45 -47.50 -55.65 -10.03
C ILE A 45 -48.43 -55.42 -8.82
N ARG A 46 -48.47 -54.21 -8.26
CA ARG A 46 -49.39 -53.89 -7.16
C ARG A 46 -50.85 -53.93 -7.61
N THR A 47 -51.18 -53.30 -8.73
CA THR A 47 -52.52 -53.34 -9.32
C THR A 47 -52.95 -54.77 -9.70
N LEU A 48 -52.03 -55.58 -10.24
CA LEU A 48 -52.27 -57.00 -10.52
C LEU A 48 -52.57 -57.78 -9.23
N SER A 49 -51.83 -57.54 -8.14
CA SER A 49 -52.08 -58.18 -6.84
C SER A 49 -53.39 -57.73 -6.18
N GLU A 50 -53.82 -56.49 -6.40
CA GLU A 50 -55.12 -55.98 -5.92
C GLU A 50 -56.29 -56.63 -6.69
N ASN A 51 -56.12 -56.88 -7.99
CA ASN A 51 -57.11 -57.55 -8.86
C ASN A 51 -57.04 -59.09 -8.83
N GLU A 52 -56.02 -59.69 -8.22
CA GLU A 52 -55.77 -61.14 -8.18
C GLU A 52 -56.97 -61.94 -7.65
N LYS A 53 -57.68 -61.42 -6.65
CA LYS A 53 -58.87 -62.07 -6.08
C LYS A 53 -60.01 -62.20 -7.10
N LEU A 54 -60.18 -61.19 -7.96
CA LEU A 54 -61.21 -61.19 -9.00
C LEU A 54 -60.83 -62.19 -10.10
N LEU A 55 -59.59 -62.18 -10.58
CA LEU A 55 -59.10 -63.13 -11.59
C LEU A 55 -59.21 -64.59 -11.10
N LEU A 56 -58.87 -64.87 -9.84
CA LEU A 56 -59.05 -66.21 -9.25
C LEU A 56 -60.52 -66.61 -9.08
N GLN A 57 -61.43 -65.65 -8.92
CA GLN A 57 -62.87 -65.89 -8.90
C GLN A 57 -63.41 -66.17 -10.31
N GLU A 58 -62.98 -65.41 -11.32
CA GLU A 58 -63.32 -65.62 -12.73
C GLU A 58 -62.84 -66.99 -13.24
N ILE A 59 -61.60 -67.39 -12.92
CA ILE A 59 -61.07 -68.73 -13.25
C ILE A 59 -61.97 -69.84 -12.65
N ARG A 60 -62.42 -69.69 -11.40
CA ARG A 60 -63.36 -70.67 -10.78
C ARG A 60 -64.71 -70.71 -11.48
N MET A 61 -65.27 -69.56 -11.84
CA MET A 61 -66.53 -69.51 -12.59
C MET A 61 -66.39 -70.17 -13.98
N VAL A 62 -65.24 -69.99 -14.65
CA VAL A 62 -64.92 -70.67 -15.91
C VAL A 62 -64.73 -72.18 -15.71
N GLU A 63 -64.08 -72.62 -14.63
CA GLU A 63 -63.99 -74.04 -14.29
C GLU A 63 -65.37 -74.68 -14.06
N ASP A 64 -66.25 -74.02 -13.33
CA ASP A 64 -67.59 -74.56 -13.02
C ASP A 64 -68.51 -74.53 -14.25
N ALA A 65 -68.41 -73.50 -15.10
CA ALA A 65 -69.06 -73.47 -16.41
C ALA A 65 -68.55 -74.59 -17.33
N TYR A 66 -67.23 -74.83 -17.35
CA TYR A 66 -66.62 -75.90 -18.15
C TYR A 66 -66.98 -77.31 -17.63
N LYS A 67 -67.07 -77.51 -16.30
CA LYS A 67 -67.60 -78.75 -15.71
C LYS A 67 -69.05 -79.02 -16.16
N ALA A 68 -69.90 -77.99 -16.14
CA ALA A 68 -71.28 -78.08 -16.63
C ALA A 68 -71.37 -78.30 -18.16
N LEU A 69 -70.50 -77.68 -18.95
CA LEU A 69 -70.40 -77.92 -20.39
C LEU A 69 -70.00 -79.39 -20.66
N ARG A 70 -69.04 -79.93 -19.90
CA ARG A 70 -68.57 -81.32 -20.01
C ARG A 70 -69.62 -82.35 -19.61
N SER A 71 -70.48 -82.06 -18.61
CA SER A 71 -71.59 -82.96 -18.25
C SER A 71 -72.73 -82.93 -19.26
N ASN A 72 -73.00 -81.77 -19.86
CA ASN A 72 -74.22 -81.54 -20.65
C ASN A 72 -74.01 -81.63 -22.17
N CYS A 73 -72.78 -81.41 -22.67
CA CYS A 73 -72.40 -81.46 -24.09
C CYS A 73 -70.92 -81.87 -24.29
N PRO A 74 -70.59 -83.18 -24.22
CA PRO A 74 -69.21 -83.66 -24.26
C PRO A 74 -68.40 -83.28 -25.51
N ALA A 75 -69.06 -83.17 -26.68
CA ALA A 75 -68.40 -82.82 -27.94
C ALA A 75 -67.83 -81.39 -27.91
N ALA A 76 -68.66 -80.39 -27.58
CA ALA A 76 -68.23 -78.99 -27.48
C ALA A 76 -67.22 -78.75 -26.35
N ALA A 77 -67.27 -79.55 -25.29
CA ALA A 77 -66.24 -79.52 -24.25
C ALA A 77 -64.87 -79.98 -24.80
N SER A 78 -64.84 -81.01 -25.66
CA SER A 78 -63.61 -81.54 -26.29
C SER A 78 -62.83 -80.46 -27.05
N ASP A 79 -63.53 -79.61 -27.80
CA ASP A 79 -62.93 -78.51 -28.58
C ASP A 79 -62.27 -77.46 -27.68
N CYS A 80 -62.78 -77.29 -26.45
CA CYS A 80 -62.30 -76.31 -25.48
C CYS A 80 -61.22 -76.86 -24.52
N VAL A 81 -61.01 -78.20 -24.44
CA VAL A 81 -60.04 -78.85 -23.53
C VAL A 81 -58.65 -78.21 -23.61
N GLY A 82 -58.16 -77.93 -24.81
CA GLY A 82 -56.82 -77.37 -25.02
C GLY A 82 -56.64 -75.99 -24.39
N GLN A 83 -57.65 -75.13 -24.53
CA GLN A 83 -57.63 -73.78 -23.95
C GLN A 83 -57.87 -73.81 -22.42
N PHE A 84 -58.71 -74.72 -21.94
CA PHE A 84 -58.90 -74.95 -20.50
C PHE A 84 -57.61 -75.40 -19.81
N ASN A 85 -56.89 -76.37 -20.39
CA ASN A 85 -55.58 -76.80 -19.90
C ASN A 85 -54.53 -75.66 -19.94
N LEU A 86 -54.61 -74.78 -20.95
CA LEU A 86 -53.73 -73.61 -21.05
C LEU A 86 -53.95 -72.61 -19.90
N ILE A 87 -55.20 -72.39 -19.43
CA ILE A 87 -55.47 -71.56 -18.25
C ILE A 87 -54.72 -72.09 -17.03
N HIS A 88 -54.84 -73.38 -16.72
CA HIS A 88 -54.15 -73.97 -15.57
C HIS A 88 -52.61 -73.92 -15.70
N ALA A 89 -52.07 -74.13 -16.90
CA ALA A 89 -50.63 -73.98 -17.15
C ALA A 89 -50.14 -72.53 -16.95
N LEU A 90 -50.90 -71.54 -17.44
CA LEU A 90 -50.60 -70.11 -17.25
C LEU A 90 -50.78 -69.68 -15.79
N GLN A 91 -51.79 -70.18 -15.09
CA GLN A 91 -52.03 -69.95 -13.66
C GLN A 91 -50.88 -70.50 -12.80
N ALA A 92 -50.37 -71.70 -13.13
CA ALA A 92 -49.20 -72.27 -12.46
C ALA A 92 -47.94 -71.41 -12.70
N LYS A 93 -47.73 -70.91 -13.94
CA LYS A 93 -46.62 -70.00 -14.25
C LYS A 93 -46.76 -68.66 -13.51
N TYR A 94 -47.95 -68.06 -13.52
CA TYR A 94 -48.27 -66.84 -12.78
C TYR A 94 -47.93 -66.98 -11.29
N ASN A 95 -48.37 -68.07 -10.64
CA ASN A 95 -48.09 -68.32 -9.22
C ASN A 95 -46.58 -68.42 -8.91
N LEU A 96 -45.78 -69.01 -9.82
CA LEU A 96 -44.32 -69.10 -9.68
C LEU A 96 -43.65 -67.73 -9.79
N SER A 97 -43.97 -66.95 -10.84
CA SER A 97 -43.43 -65.59 -11.02
C SER A 97 -43.87 -64.65 -9.89
N PHE A 98 -45.12 -64.77 -9.40
CA PHE A 98 -45.62 -64.00 -8.26
C PHE A 98 -44.84 -64.31 -6.98
N GLN A 99 -44.64 -65.60 -6.64
CA GLN A 99 -43.84 -65.98 -5.48
C GLN A 99 -42.38 -65.53 -5.58
N ALA A 100 -41.79 -65.55 -6.79
CA ALA A 100 -40.44 -65.04 -7.01
C ALA A 100 -40.36 -63.53 -6.74
N ASN A 101 -41.32 -62.75 -7.27
CA ASN A 101 -41.41 -61.31 -7.04
C ASN A 101 -41.65 -60.95 -5.56
N VAL A 102 -42.51 -61.68 -4.84
CA VAL A 102 -42.68 -61.50 -3.38
C VAL A 102 -41.40 -61.77 -2.60
N LYS A 103 -40.62 -62.81 -2.98
CA LYS A 103 -39.32 -63.13 -2.36
C LYS A 103 -38.27 -62.04 -2.65
N PHE A 104 -38.19 -61.57 -3.89
CA PHE A 104 -37.30 -60.48 -4.31
C PHE A 104 -37.63 -59.18 -3.55
N SER A 105 -38.91 -58.79 -3.51
CA SER A 105 -39.38 -57.60 -2.80
C SER A 105 -39.11 -57.65 -1.30
N LYS A 106 -39.19 -58.81 -0.65
CA LYS A 106 -38.94 -58.95 0.80
C LYS A 106 -37.46 -59.04 1.17
N LYS A 107 -36.60 -59.60 0.32
CA LYS A 107 -35.19 -59.90 0.67
C LYS A 107 -34.16 -59.05 -0.08
N MET A 108 -34.31 -58.88 -1.39
CA MET A 108 -33.31 -58.20 -2.22
C MET A 108 -33.55 -56.69 -2.28
N LEU A 109 -34.81 -56.26 -2.35
CA LEU A 109 -35.16 -54.84 -2.46
C LEU A 109 -34.67 -53.98 -1.27
N PRO A 110 -34.70 -54.44 0.00
CA PRO A 110 -34.12 -53.69 1.12
C PRO A 110 -32.59 -53.55 1.00
N VAL A 111 -31.89 -54.58 0.52
CA VAL A 111 -30.43 -54.56 0.33
C VAL A 111 -30.04 -53.58 -0.78
N ILE A 112 -30.75 -53.60 -1.91
CA ILE A 112 -30.57 -52.63 -3.00
C ILE A 112 -30.86 -51.20 -2.48
N GLY A 113 -31.94 -51.02 -1.73
CA GLY A 113 -32.27 -49.74 -1.09
C GLY A 113 -31.18 -49.23 -0.15
N GLN A 114 -30.58 -50.12 0.64
CA GLN A 114 -29.46 -49.79 1.54
C GLN A 114 -28.18 -49.43 0.77
N GLN A 115 -27.87 -50.15 -0.31
CA GLN A 115 -26.72 -49.83 -1.18
C GLN A 115 -26.90 -48.49 -1.89
N VAL A 116 -28.09 -48.20 -2.42
CA VAL A 116 -28.43 -46.91 -3.04
C VAL A 116 -28.37 -45.79 -1.99
N ALA A 117 -28.90 -46.00 -0.78
CA ALA A 117 -28.79 -45.02 0.30
C ALA A 117 -27.34 -44.73 0.70
N GLN A 118 -26.47 -45.75 0.78
CA GLN A 118 -25.04 -45.57 1.05
C GLN A 118 -24.32 -44.84 -0.10
N ALA A 119 -24.67 -45.14 -1.36
CA ALA A 119 -24.12 -44.42 -2.51
C ALA A 119 -24.55 -42.94 -2.50
N LEU A 120 -25.85 -42.68 -2.26
CA LEU A 120 -26.38 -41.32 -2.12
C LEU A 120 -25.72 -40.57 -0.95
N GLN A 121 -25.49 -41.20 0.21
CA GLN A 121 -24.74 -40.59 1.31
C GLN A 121 -23.31 -40.22 0.91
N LYS A 122 -22.59 -41.08 0.16
CA LYS A 122 -21.25 -40.77 -0.37
C LYS A 122 -21.30 -39.58 -1.34
N PHE A 123 -22.26 -39.55 -2.26
CA PHE A 123 -22.46 -38.42 -3.17
C PHE A 123 -22.84 -37.14 -2.40
N THR A 124 -23.74 -37.18 -1.43
CA THR A 124 -24.07 -36.02 -0.58
C THR A 124 -22.85 -35.51 0.18
N ALA A 125 -21.99 -36.40 0.70
CA ALA A 125 -20.75 -36.01 1.36
C ALA A 125 -19.69 -35.46 0.38
N GLN A 126 -19.73 -35.84 -0.90
CA GLN A 126 -18.92 -35.25 -1.96
C GLN A 126 -19.46 -33.88 -2.39
N CYS A 127 -20.77 -33.74 -2.58
CA CYS A 127 -21.45 -32.46 -2.84
C CYS A 127 -21.22 -31.47 -1.70
N LYS A 128 -21.28 -31.89 -0.43
CA LYS A 128 -20.91 -31.03 0.71
C LYS A 128 -19.44 -30.62 0.70
N ARG A 129 -18.51 -31.52 0.35
CA ARG A 129 -17.10 -31.16 0.19
C ARG A 129 -16.87 -30.15 -0.95
N ILE A 130 -17.58 -30.31 -2.07
CA ILE A 130 -17.54 -29.37 -3.19
C ILE A 130 -18.21 -28.04 -2.80
N LEU A 131 -19.34 -28.06 -2.08
CA LEU A 131 -20.01 -26.86 -1.58
C LEU A 131 -19.11 -26.08 -0.63
N ASN A 132 -18.54 -26.73 0.39
CA ASN A 132 -17.60 -26.08 1.31
C ASN A 132 -16.36 -25.55 0.57
N ALA A 133 -15.85 -26.28 -0.43
CA ALA A 133 -14.74 -25.80 -1.27
C ALA A 133 -15.17 -24.63 -2.17
N LEU A 134 -16.42 -24.56 -2.62
CA LEU A 134 -16.96 -23.42 -3.36
C LEU A 134 -17.23 -22.24 -2.43
N GLU A 135 -17.67 -22.46 -1.20
CA GLU A 135 -17.84 -21.41 -0.18
C GLU A 135 -16.50 -20.82 0.24
N THR A 136 -15.46 -21.64 0.46
CA THR A 136 -14.11 -21.11 0.68
C THR A 136 -13.54 -20.45 -0.56
N ASN A 137 -13.79 -20.97 -1.77
CA ASN A 137 -13.44 -20.27 -3.00
C ASN A 137 -14.27 -18.99 -3.21
N VAL A 138 -15.48 -18.86 -2.66
CA VAL A 138 -16.30 -17.63 -2.74
C VAL A 138 -15.88 -16.63 -1.68
N THR A 139 -15.45 -17.02 -0.47
CA THR A 139 -14.78 -16.09 0.44
C THR A 139 -13.47 -15.61 -0.16
N VAL A 140 -12.67 -16.52 -0.74
CA VAL A 140 -11.48 -16.17 -1.54
C VAL A 140 -11.84 -15.30 -2.75
N ARG A 141 -12.98 -15.50 -3.42
CA ARG A 141 -13.39 -14.70 -4.60
C ARG A 141 -13.97 -13.34 -4.23
N ASN A 142 -14.58 -13.22 -3.06
CA ASN A 142 -15.03 -11.95 -2.48
C ASN A 142 -13.82 -11.13 -2.01
N SER A 143 -12.78 -11.76 -1.46
CA SER A 143 -11.45 -11.12 -1.34
C SER A 143 -10.72 -11.02 -2.69
N GLN A 144 -11.09 -11.79 -3.72
CA GLN A 144 -10.56 -11.60 -5.07
C GLN A 144 -11.20 -10.39 -5.75
N THR A 145 -12.38 -9.92 -5.36
CA THR A 145 -12.88 -8.56 -5.70
C THR A 145 -12.08 -7.45 -5.00
N PHE A 146 -11.34 -7.75 -3.93
CA PHE A 146 -10.32 -6.86 -3.34
C PHE A 146 -8.95 -6.96 -4.05
N ILE A 147 -8.67 -8.08 -4.75
CA ILE A 147 -7.43 -8.31 -5.53
C ILE A 147 -7.56 -7.92 -7.04
N THR A 148 -8.78 -7.96 -7.59
CA THR A 148 -9.10 -7.67 -9.01
C THR A 148 -9.98 -6.43 -9.20
N GLY A 149 -10.71 -6.01 -8.17
CA GLY A 149 -10.82 -4.58 -7.94
C GLY A 149 -9.40 -4.04 -7.74
N LYS A 150 -9.18 -2.78 -8.11
CA LYS A 150 -8.01 -2.05 -7.61
C LYS A 150 -7.98 -2.26 -6.09
N ALA A 151 -6.96 -2.91 -5.55
CA ALA A 151 -6.50 -2.53 -4.23
C ALA A 151 -6.23 -1.01 -4.32
N ASP A 152 -6.75 -0.22 -3.39
CA ASP A 152 -6.76 1.25 -3.48
C ASP A 152 -5.35 1.85 -3.25
N PHE A 153 -4.45 1.55 -4.18
CA PHE A 153 -3.32 2.39 -4.59
C PHE A 153 -3.80 3.71 -5.24
N GLU A 154 -5.10 4.03 -5.14
CA GLU A 154 -5.63 5.40 -5.11
C GLU A 154 -5.41 6.12 -3.76
N SER A 155 -4.58 5.56 -2.86
CA SER A 155 -3.77 6.33 -1.91
C SER A 155 -2.86 7.31 -2.68
N LYS A 156 -3.49 8.37 -3.19
CA LYS A 156 -2.87 9.46 -3.91
C LYS A 156 -1.79 10.06 -3.03
N LEU A 157 -0.56 10.10 -3.55
CA LEU A 157 0.53 10.97 -3.10
C LEU A 157 0.18 12.45 -3.38
N ASN A 158 -0.93 12.91 -2.79
CA ASN A 158 -1.56 14.21 -2.99
C ASN A 158 -1.31 15.11 -1.77
N PRO A 159 -0.89 16.36 -1.99
CA PRO A 159 0.18 16.78 -2.87
C PRO A 159 1.49 16.86 -2.09
N LEU A 160 2.56 16.28 -2.65
CA LEU A 160 3.92 16.41 -2.10
C LEU A 160 4.26 17.90 -1.85
N LEU A 161 4.49 18.26 -0.58
CA LEU A 161 4.84 19.61 -0.13
C LEU A 161 6.28 19.94 -0.57
N GLY A 162 6.44 20.16 -1.87
CA GLY A 162 7.73 20.34 -2.52
C GLY A 162 8.42 19.03 -2.89
N LEU A 163 9.70 18.90 -2.50
CA LEU A 163 10.64 17.87 -2.93
C LEU A 163 10.69 16.64 -1.99
N GLN A 164 9.66 16.43 -1.17
CA GLN A 164 9.66 15.47 -0.06
C GLN A 164 8.33 14.70 -0.01
N LEU A 165 8.42 13.39 0.25
CA LEU A 165 7.34 12.55 0.77
C LEU A 165 6.87 13.11 2.11
N ASP A 166 5.56 13.14 2.34
CA ASP A 166 4.99 13.44 3.65
C ASP A 166 5.13 12.21 4.57
N PRO A 167 5.82 12.31 5.72
CA PRO A 167 5.98 11.18 6.63
C PRO A 167 4.64 10.57 7.07
N VAL A 168 3.62 11.38 7.35
CA VAL A 168 2.33 10.89 7.87
C VAL A 168 1.63 10.02 6.82
N VAL A 169 1.63 10.48 5.56
CA VAL A 169 1.02 9.74 4.44
C VAL A 169 1.77 8.44 4.15
N VAL A 170 3.10 8.39 4.37
CA VAL A 170 3.87 7.16 4.19
C VAL A 170 3.69 6.21 5.37
N ASP A 171 3.60 6.69 6.60
CA ASP A 171 3.34 5.86 7.79
C ASP A 171 1.95 5.21 7.71
N ASP A 172 0.90 5.96 7.32
CA ASP A 172 -0.45 5.45 7.07
C ASP A 172 -0.45 4.38 5.95
N LEU A 173 0.33 4.59 4.90
CA LEU A 173 0.48 3.65 3.78
C LEU A 173 1.23 2.37 4.19
N LEU A 174 2.29 2.48 4.98
CA LEU A 174 3.03 1.33 5.51
C LEU A 174 2.13 0.48 6.43
N ALA A 175 1.35 1.13 7.29
CA ALA A 175 0.37 0.45 8.14
C ALA A 175 -0.75 -0.24 7.33
N ALA A 176 -1.18 0.34 6.21
CA ALA A 176 -2.11 -0.33 5.29
C ALA A 176 -1.47 -1.58 4.65
N LEU A 177 -0.22 -1.46 4.18
CA LEU A 177 0.55 -2.56 3.58
C LEU A 177 0.81 -3.70 4.58
N ASP A 178 1.05 -3.41 5.87
CA ASP A 178 1.18 -4.43 6.92
C ASP A 178 -0.12 -5.22 7.13
N ASN A 179 -1.27 -4.53 7.12
CA ASN A 179 -2.58 -5.17 7.24
C ASN A 179 -2.88 -6.06 6.02
N ASP A 180 -2.52 -5.63 4.82
CA ASP A 180 -2.64 -6.45 3.60
C ASP A 180 -1.69 -7.65 3.65
N LEU A 181 -0.42 -7.45 4.05
CA LEU A 181 0.57 -8.52 4.18
C LEU A 181 0.12 -9.60 5.19
N MET A 182 -0.43 -9.18 6.34
CA MET A 182 -0.98 -10.10 7.34
C MET A 182 -2.16 -10.91 6.77
N GLN A 183 -3.06 -10.29 6.00
CA GLN A 183 -4.15 -10.99 5.33
C GLN A 183 -3.64 -12.00 4.29
N VAL A 184 -2.63 -11.63 3.49
CA VAL A 184 -1.99 -12.54 2.52
C VAL A 184 -1.39 -13.76 3.21
N GLN A 185 -0.60 -13.54 4.27
CA GLN A 185 0.03 -14.62 5.03
C GLN A 185 -1.02 -15.57 5.65
N CYS A 186 -2.13 -15.03 6.16
CA CYS A 186 -3.25 -15.84 6.65
C CYS A 186 -3.88 -16.67 5.52
N LEU A 187 -4.18 -16.07 4.37
CA LEU A 187 -4.72 -16.78 3.20
C LEU A 187 -3.77 -17.86 2.66
N MET A 188 -2.45 -17.65 2.73
CA MET A 188 -1.44 -18.64 2.37
C MET A 188 -1.47 -19.86 3.31
N GLN A 189 -1.64 -19.66 4.62
CA GLN A 189 -1.76 -20.76 5.59
C GLN A 189 -3.06 -21.57 5.43
N LEU A 190 -4.14 -20.92 4.99
CA LEU A 190 -5.46 -21.55 4.77
C LEU A 190 -5.57 -22.24 3.40
N THR A 191 -4.68 -21.95 2.45
CA THR A 191 -4.75 -22.41 1.06
C THR A 191 -4.03 -23.75 0.85
N SER A 192 -4.77 -24.75 0.35
CA SER A 192 -4.21 -26.03 -0.09
C SER A 192 -4.02 -26.14 -1.62
N GLN A 193 -4.40 -25.10 -2.39
CA GLN A 193 -4.24 -25.07 -3.85
C GLN A 193 -2.88 -24.46 -4.25
N PRO A 194 -2.03 -25.17 -5.02
CA PRO A 194 -0.67 -24.71 -5.30
C PRO A 194 -0.62 -23.43 -6.17
N LEU A 195 -1.52 -23.28 -7.14
CA LEU A 195 -1.60 -22.10 -8.01
C LEU A 195 -2.01 -20.83 -7.23
N LEU A 196 -2.96 -20.96 -6.31
CA LEU A 196 -3.40 -19.86 -5.45
C LEU A 196 -2.30 -19.48 -4.45
N TYR A 197 -1.64 -20.48 -3.85
CA TYR A 197 -0.49 -20.26 -2.97
C TYR A 197 0.64 -19.51 -3.71
N GLN A 198 0.95 -19.89 -4.95
CA GLN A 198 1.97 -19.20 -5.76
C GLN A 198 1.59 -17.75 -6.05
N ALA A 199 0.33 -17.47 -6.38
CA ALA A 199 -0.15 -16.09 -6.60
C ALA A 199 -0.06 -15.24 -5.32
N LEU A 200 -0.48 -15.79 -4.18
CA LEU A 200 -0.37 -15.12 -2.87
C LEU A 200 1.09 -14.90 -2.45
N ALA A 201 1.99 -15.87 -2.71
CA ALA A 201 3.42 -15.73 -2.45
C ALA A 201 4.05 -14.61 -3.29
N THR A 202 3.68 -14.50 -4.58
CA THR A 202 4.11 -13.37 -5.42
C THR A 202 3.59 -12.05 -4.86
N TRP A 203 2.31 -11.96 -4.49
CA TRP A 203 1.74 -10.72 -3.93
C TRP A 203 2.38 -10.33 -2.59
N SER A 204 2.65 -11.30 -1.71
CA SER A 204 3.43 -11.11 -0.47
C SER A 204 4.81 -10.49 -0.77
N ASN A 205 5.55 -11.05 -1.74
CA ASN A 205 6.85 -10.53 -2.15
C ASN A 205 6.76 -9.10 -2.72
N GLU A 206 5.70 -8.77 -3.47
CA GLU A 206 5.46 -7.40 -3.95
C GLU A 206 5.21 -6.40 -2.80
N ILE A 207 4.38 -6.77 -1.81
CA ILE A 207 4.12 -5.92 -0.64
C ILE A 207 5.41 -5.65 0.13
N ASN A 208 6.17 -6.71 0.48
CA ASN A 208 7.45 -6.57 1.17
C ASN A 208 8.44 -5.69 0.37
N TYR A 209 8.51 -5.86 -0.95
CA TYR A 209 9.39 -5.05 -1.81
C TYR A 209 9.01 -3.55 -1.80
N ILE A 210 7.71 -3.24 -1.76
CA ILE A 210 7.20 -1.87 -1.66
C ILE A 210 7.53 -1.28 -0.29
N GLN A 211 7.26 -2.01 0.80
CA GLN A 211 7.57 -1.57 2.17
C GLN A 211 9.07 -1.29 2.35
N ASP A 212 9.94 -2.27 2.04
CA ASP A 212 11.40 -2.15 2.03
C ASP A 212 11.89 -0.86 1.33
N THR A 213 11.28 -0.56 0.17
CA THR A 213 11.71 0.56 -0.67
C THR A 213 11.19 1.89 -0.13
N LEU A 214 9.97 1.95 0.40
CA LEU A 214 9.41 3.12 1.06
C LEU A 214 10.19 3.48 2.33
N GLU A 215 10.47 2.51 3.20
CA GLU A 215 11.28 2.72 4.41
C GLU A 215 12.68 3.25 4.09
N LEU A 216 13.37 2.61 3.13
CA LEU A 216 14.68 3.05 2.68
C LEU A 216 14.65 4.47 2.10
N TRP A 217 13.58 4.82 1.38
CA TRP A 217 13.39 6.14 0.79
C TRP A 217 13.12 7.20 1.86
N VAL A 218 12.23 6.95 2.83
CA VAL A 218 11.98 7.87 3.95
C VAL A 218 13.25 8.12 4.76
N ALA A 219 14.01 7.05 5.07
CA ALA A 219 15.29 7.18 5.75
C ALA A 219 16.31 8.02 4.95
N ALA A 220 16.46 7.74 3.65
CA ALA A 220 17.34 8.50 2.77
C ALA A 220 16.88 9.96 2.60
N GLN A 221 15.56 10.21 2.59
CA GLN A 221 15.00 11.56 2.51
C GLN A 221 15.33 12.38 3.76
N HIS A 222 15.15 11.81 4.95
CA HIS A 222 15.46 12.46 6.21
C HIS A 222 16.93 12.94 6.26
N ASP A 223 17.86 12.10 5.81
CA ASP A 223 19.28 12.46 5.74
C ASP A 223 19.54 13.50 4.65
N TRP A 224 18.94 13.33 3.46
CA TRP A 224 19.04 14.29 2.36
C TRP A 224 18.58 15.69 2.77
N VAL A 225 17.43 15.83 3.46
CA VAL A 225 16.89 17.12 3.91
C VAL A 225 17.80 17.81 4.93
N LYS A 226 18.43 17.05 5.82
CA LYS A 226 19.42 17.61 6.77
C LYS A 226 20.68 18.07 6.04
N LEU A 227 21.21 17.22 5.15
CA LEU A 227 22.43 17.51 4.41
C LEU A 227 22.24 18.65 3.41
N ASP A 228 21.08 18.79 2.74
CA ASP A 228 20.81 19.90 1.81
C ASP A 228 20.86 21.26 2.52
N ARG A 229 20.36 21.35 3.77
CA ARG A 229 20.49 22.57 4.60
C ARG A 229 21.93 22.83 5.05
N ILE A 230 22.68 21.79 5.39
CA ILE A 230 24.06 21.90 5.89
C ILE A 230 25.03 22.28 4.75
N PHE A 231 24.92 21.64 3.58
CA PHE A 231 25.77 21.92 2.42
C PHE A 231 25.41 23.24 1.69
N GLN A 232 24.36 23.94 2.10
CA GLN A 232 24.12 25.35 1.72
C GLN A 232 24.99 26.35 2.49
N LEU A 233 25.63 25.96 3.61
CA LEU A 233 26.45 26.88 4.41
C LEU A 233 27.76 27.23 3.68
N PRO A 234 28.05 28.52 3.40
CA PRO A 234 29.23 28.93 2.63
C PRO A 234 30.57 28.40 3.15
N ASP A 235 30.74 28.32 4.47
CA ASP A 235 31.97 27.85 5.10
C ASP A 235 32.19 26.33 4.88
N ILE A 236 31.11 25.53 4.88
CA ILE A 236 31.14 24.10 4.52
C ILE A 236 31.43 23.92 3.04
N GLN A 237 30.82 24.74 2.17
CA GLN A 237 31.09 24.72 0.73
C GLN A 237 32.57 25.06 0.42
N GLN A 238 33.19 25.96 1.18
CA GLN A 238 34.59 26.34 1.01
C GLN A 238 35.59 25.33 1.56
N SER A 239 35.32 24.72 2.72
CA SER A 239 36.24 23.77 3.37
C SER A 239 36.11 22.35 2.84
N VAL A 240 34.88 21.83 2.64
CA VAL A 240 34.64 20.42 2.27
C VAL A 240 34.23 20.29 0.80
N ARG A 241 34.98 20.94 -0.09
CA ARG A 241 34.64 21.12 -1.52
C ARG A 241 34.29 19.83 -2.25
N HIS A 242 35.07 18.77 -2.08
CA HIS A 242 34.85 17.48 -2.74
C HIS A 242 33.48 16.88 -2.36
N ALA A 243 33.24 16.78 -1.04
CA ALA A 243 31.99 16.28 -0.48
C ALA A 243 30.78 17.13 -0.92
N ASN A 244 30.95 18.46 -1.01
CA ASN A 244 29.92 19.35 -1.54
C ASN A 244 29.61 19.05 -3.02
N VAL A 245 30.62 18.85 -3.88
CA VAL A 245 30.38 18.49 -5.29
C VAL A 245 29.68 17.13 -5.41
N GLU A 246 30.10 16.12 -4.65
CA GLU A 246 29.42 14.81 -4.58
C GLU A 246 27.95 14.97 -4.16
N PHE A 247 27.69 15.74 -3.10
CA PHE A 247 26.34 16.02 -2.62
C PHE A 247 25.49 16.77 -3.66
N GLN A 248 26.03 17.78 -4.36
CA GLN A 248 25.28 18.52 -5.39
C GLN A 248 24.98 17.67 -6.64
N VAL A 249 25.82 16.68 -6.97
CA VAL A 249 25.51 15.69 -8.02
C VAL A 249 24.36 14.78 -7.57
N LEU A 250 24.40 14.26 -6.34
CA LEU A 250 23.32 13.43 -5.80
C LEU A 250 22.00 14.22 -5.64
N SER A 251 22.06 15.44 -5.10
CA SER A 251 20.90 16.32 -4.87
C SER A 251 20.19 16.65 -6.19
N ARG A 252 20.92 16.81 -7.30
CA ARG A 252 20.30 16.93 -8.63
C ARG A 252 19.58 15.65 -9.08
N LYS A 253 20.16 14.46 -8.89
CA LYS A 253 19.50 13.18 -9.19
C LYS A 253 18.25 12.98 -8.32
N TRP A 254 18.35 13.26 -7.01
CA TRP A 254 17.24 13.21 -6.07
C TRP A 254 16.10 14.14 -6.48
N LYS A 255 16.40 15.40 -6.83
CA LYS A 255 15.41 16.39 -7.29
C LYS A 255 14.72 15.95 -8.60
N ALA A 256 15.43 15.26 -9.50
CA ALA A 256 14.86 14.70 -10.72
C ALA A 256 13.91 13.51 -10.42
N MET A 257 14.33 12.57 -9.56
CA MET A 257 13.50 11.46 -9.08
C MET A 257 12.20 11.98 -8.44
N MET A 258 12.30 12.90 -7.47
CA MET A 258 11.15 13.54 -6.81
C MET A 258 10.28 14.42 -7.74
N LYS A 259 10.74 14.73 -8.96
CA LYS A 259 9.91 15.34 -10.01
C LYS A 259 9.11 14.27 -10.77
N GLY A 260 9.74 13.15 -11.13
CA GLY A 260 9.05 12.00 -11.74
C GLY A 260 8.02 11.35 -10.82
N VAL A 261 8.24 11.38 -9.51
CA VAL A 261 7.27 10.86 -8.53
C VAL A 261 6.02 11.74 -8.49
N ARG A 262 6.17 13.07 -8.58
CA ARG A 262 5.05 14.01 -8.64
C ARG A 262 4.18 13.89 -9.89
N THR A 263 4.70 13.31 -10.97
CA THR A 263 3.92 13.10 -12.21
C THR A 263 3.20 11.75 -12.24
N ASN A 264 3.37 10.88 -11.24
CA ASN A 264 2.82 9.53 -11.22
C ASN A 264 2.00 9.31 -9.94
N THR A 265 0.74 8.88 -10.09
CA THR A 265 -0.17 8.68 -8.95
C THR A 265 -0.11 7.29 -8.34
N LEU A 266 0.49 6.31 -9.03
CA LEU A 266 0.53 4.91 -8.60
C LEU A 266 1.85 4.58 -7.89
N ILE A 267 1.75 4.18 -6.62
CA ILE A 267 2.90 3.81 -5.77
C ILE A 267 3.75 2.71 -6.40
N GLN A 268 3.14 1.67 -6.98
CA GLN A 268 3.88 0.58 -7.63
C GLN A 268 4.79 1.07 -8.76
N HIS A 269 4.29 1.98 -9.61
CA HIS A 269 5.06 2.60 -10.69
C HIS A 269 6.13 3.55 -10.14
N CYS A 270 5.81 4.32 -9.10
CA CYS A 270 6.78 5.17 -8.40
C CYS A 270 7.93 4.36 -7.78
N VAL A 271 7.65 3.17 -7.22
CA VAL A 271 8.64 2.29 -6.58
C VAL A 271 9.47 1.48 -7.59
N ARG A 272 8.89 1.06 -8.72
CA ARG A 272 9.54 0.19 -9.71
C ARG A 272 10.23 0.92 -10.87
N GLU A 273 9.65 2.01 -11.35
CA GLU A 273 10.09 2.66 -12.60
C GLU A 273 10.72 4.04 -12.36
N VAL A 274 10.22 4.78 -11.37
CA VAL A 274 10.69 6.15 -11.08
C VAL A 274 11.80 6.17 -10.02
N THR A 275 11.62 5.38 -8.97
CA THR A 275 12.57 5.20 -7.87
C THR A 275 13.42 3.97 -8.15
N ASN A 276 14.69 4.02 -7.74
CA ASN A 276 15.58 2.87 -7.86
C ASN A 276 16.16 2.54 -6.48
N ARG A 277 15.87 1.33 -5.97
CA ARG A 277 16.39 0.83 -4.69
C ARG A 277 17.92 0.83 -4.63
N THR A 278 18.63 0.62 -5.75
CA THR A 278 20.09 0.73 -5.78
C THR A 278 20.54 2.17 -5.60
N PHE A 279 19.88 3.13 -6.28
CA PHE A 279 20.16 4.56 -6.09
C PHE A 279 19.92 5.02 -4.65
N LEU A 280 18.85 4.55 -4.00
CA LEU A 280 18.59 4.85 -2.59
C LEU A 280 19.67 4.25 -1.66
N GLY A 281 20.14 3.03 -1.94
CA GLY A 281 21.27 2.41 -1.23
C GLY A 281 22.57 3.18 -1.41
N ASP A 282 22.93 3.53 -2.65
CA ASP A 282 24.11 4.33 -3.00
C ASP A 282 24.05 5.73 -2.35
N ALA A 283 22.86 6.35 -2.35
CA ALA A 283 22.61 7.63 -1.69
C ALA A 283 22.87 7.54 -0.18
N LYS A 284 22.37 6.49 0.49
CA LYS A 284 22.55 6.28 1.93
C LYS A 284 24.03 6.03 2.29
N ALA A 285 24.73 5.21 1.51
CA ALA A 285 26.17 5.00 1.67
C ALA A 285 27.00 6.28 1.43
N LEU A 286 26.57 7.15 0.50
CA LEU A 286 27.17 8.47 0.32
C LEU A 286 26.86 9.38 1.52
N PHE A 287 25.62 9.43 2.02
CA PHE A 287 25.25 10.24 3.18
C PHE A 287 26.08 9.88 4.43
N GLU A 288 26.29 8.59 4.71
CA GLU A 288 27.19 8.17 5.81
C GLU A 288 28.62 8.69 5.64
N ARG A 289 29.14 8.71 4.40
CA ARG A 289 30.47 9.27 4.10
C ARG A 289 30.49 10.78 4.32
N LEU A 290 29.46 11.49 3.87
CA LEU A 290 29.31 12.94 4.05
C LEU A 290 29.19 13.32 5.53
N TRP A 291 28.45 12.55 6.33
CA TRP A 291 28.38 12.73 7.78
C TRP A 291 29.74 12.55 8.46
N LYS A 292 30.53 11.53 8.07
CA LYS A 292 31.90 11.34 8.58
C LYS A 292 32.82 12.53 8.22
N GLN A 293 32.71 13.07 7.01
CA GLN A 293 33.46 14.27 6.60
C GLN A 293 33.02 15.52 7.41
N LEU A 294 31.72 15.66 7.69
CA LEU A 294 31.21 16.77 8.50
C LEU A 294 31.72 16.70 9.95
N VAL A 295 31.79 15.52 10.55
CA VAL A 295 32.37 15.31 11.90
C VAL A 295 33.84 15.75 11.94
N LEU A 296 34.65 15.37 10.94
CA LEU A 296 36.05 15.80 10.83
C LEU A 296 36.18 17.34 10.70
N PHE A 297 35.32 17.96 9.89
CA PHE A 297 35.25 19.41 9.76
C PHE A 297 34.89 20.11 11.09
N LEU A 298 33.93 19.59 11.85
CA LEU A 298 33.57 20.14 13.16
C LEU A 298 34.71 19.97 14.19
N HIS A 299 35.47 18.87 14.13
CA HIS A 299 36.69 18.72 14.94
C HIS A 299 37.77 19.73 14.57
N GLU A 300 37.94 20.07 13.29
CA GLU A 300 38.87 21.12 12.86
C GLU A 300 38.45 22.49 13.39
N LYS A 301 37.16 22.84 13.30
CA LYS A 301 36.63 24.08 13.92
C LYS A 301 36.81 24.11 15.44
N ARG A 302 36.64 22.98 16.14
CA ARG A 302 36.95 22.86 17.58
C ARG A 302 38.44 23.04 17.89
N ARG A 303 39.34 22.57 17.02
CA ARG A 303 40.79 22.79 17.14
C ARG A 303 41.14 24.27 16.93
N GLU A 304 40.47 24.95 16.02
CA GLU A 304 40.65 26.40 15.81
C GLU A 304 40.12 27.24 16.98
N PHE A 305 39.03 26.83 17.64
CA PHE A 305 38.46 27.53 18.80
C PHE A 305 37.97 26.53 19.88
N PRO A 306 38.83 26.19 20.86
CA PRO A 306 38.56 25.13 21.84
C PRO A 306 37.32 25.28 22.71
N ARG A 307 36.70 26.48 22.77
CA ARG A 307 35.43 26.71 23.48
C ARG A 307 34.24 26.01 22.81
N PHE A 308 34.34 25.64 21.53
CA PHE A 308 33.35 24.80 20.84
C PHE A 308 33.28 23.34 21.33
N ASN A 309 34.16 22.91 22.26
CA ASN A 309 34.01 21.62 22.93
C ASN A 309 32.86 21.61 23.96
N PHE A 310 32.39 22.79 24.41
CA PHE A 310 31.22 22.93 25.30
C PHE A 310 29.88 23.01 24.54
N VAL A 311 29.90 22.78 23.23
CA VAL A 311 28.78 22.97 22.31
C VAL A 311 28.57 21.70 21.49
N SER A 312 27.32 21.22 21.42
CA SER A 312 26.99 20.01 20.63
C SER A 312 27.14 20.26 19.12
N ASP A 313 27.30 19.19 18.33
CA ASP A 313 27.42 19.31 16.86
C ASP A 313 26.24 20.06 16.23
N ARG A 314 25.02 19.78 16.71
CA ARG A 314 23.79 20.45 16.26
C ARG A 314 23.84 21.95 16.55
N GLU A 315 24.28 22.34 17.73
CA GLU A 315 24.36 23.76 18.13
C GLU A 315 25.49 24.47 17.38
N LEU A 316 26.64 23.83 17.18
CA LEU A 316 27.74 24.41 16.41
C LEU A 316 27.33 24.65 14.94
N LEU A 317 26.68 23.67 14.30
CA LEU A 317 26.08 23.83 12.97
C LEU A 317 24.97 24.91 12.96
N ALA A 318 24.19 25.03 14.03
CA ALA A 318 23.17 26.06 14.16
C ALA A 318 23.75 27.47 14.30
N ILE A 319 24.90 27.67 14.98
CA ILE A 319 25.61 28.96 14.96
C ILE A 319 26.07 29.26 13.53
N MET A 320 26.70 28.29 12.85
CA MET A 320 27.22 28.48 11.48
C MET A 320 26.11 28.82 10.49
N ALA A 321 24.93 28.23 10.65
CA ALA A 321 23.74 28.64 9.91
C ALA A 321 23.26 30.04 10.33
N GLY A 322 23.13 30.28 11.63
CA GLY A 322 22.64 31.53 12.20
C GLY A 322 23.49 32.74 11.81
N THR A 323 24.82 32.65 11.78
CA THR A 323 25.71 33.74 11.34
C THR A 323 25.53 34.06 9.85
N THR A 324 25.27 33.06 9.01
CA THR A 324 25.06 33.27 7.56
C THR A 324 23.69 33.88 7.27
N LEU A 325 22.64 33.40 7.94
CA LEU A 325 21.28 33.94 7.84
C LEU A 325 21.19 35.37 8.42
N SER A 326 21.83 35.62 9.56
CA SER A 326 21.91 36.94 10.21
C SER A 326 22.53 38.03 9.32
N LEU A 327 23.39 37.65 8.38
CA LEU A 327 24.01 38.57 7.41
C LEU A 327 23.21 38.70 6.12
N SER A 328 22.17 37.87 5.93
CA SER A 328 21.34 37.85 4.74
C SER A 328 20.01 38.58 4.95
N GLN A 329 19.42 38.50 6.15
CA GLN A 329 18.18 39.20 6.52
C GLN A 329 18.17 39.63 8.00
N PRO A 330 17.70 40.85 8.33
CA PRO A 330 17.56 41.30 9.72
C PRO A 330 16.30 40.71 10.37
N CYS A 331 16.46 39.65 11.15
CA CYS A 331 15.39 39.01 11.92
C CYS A 331 15.58 39.25 13.43
N HIS A 332 14.49 39.64 14.12
CA HIS A 332 14.54 40.10 15.52
C HIS A 332 15.05 39.05 16.54
N ASP A 333 14.89 37.75 16.28
CA ASP A 333 15.18 36.69 17.28
C ASP A 333 16.60 36.12 17.24
N ASN A 334 17.45 36.53 16.29
CA ASN A 334 18.82 36.00 16.15
C ASN A 334 19.68 36.21 17.41
N ALA A 335 19.39 37.27 18.18
CA ALA A 335 20.06 37.60 19.44
C ALA A 335 19.94 36.49 20.51
N GLY A 336 18.77 35.84 20.60
CA GLY A 336 18.48 34.80 21.59
C GLY A 336 19.26 33.52 21.31
N ALA A 337 19.18 33.02 20.08
CA ALA A 337 19.90 31.82 19.66
C ALA A 337 21.42 31.97 19.81
N LEU A 338 21.98 33.13 19.44
CA LEU A 338 23.40 33.41 19.62
C LEU A 338 23.78 33.52 21.10
N SER A 339 22.96 34.18 21.93
CA SER A 339 23.21 34.28 23.37
C SER A 339 23.31 32.92 24.05
N VAL A 340 22.41 31.97 23.72
CA VAL A 340 22.40 30.61 24.30
C VAL A 340 23.70 29.84 24.03
N VAL A 341 24.35 30.05 22.88
CA VAL A 341 25.60 29.34 22.58
C VAL A 341 26.84 30.13 23.03
N VAL A 342 26.77 31.47 23.05
CA VAL A 342 27.81 32.30 23.69
C VAL A 342 27.92 31.99 25.19
N SER A 343 26.81 31.81 25.92
CA SER A 343 26.85 31.45 27.34
C SER A 343 27.44 30.07 27.63
N LYS A 344 27.39 29.14 26.66
CA LYS A 344 28.10 27.85 26.74
C LYS A 344 29.59 27.98 26.42
N CYS A 345 29.94 28.84 25.48
CA CYS A 345 31.34 29.11 25.11
C CYS A 345 32.08 29.96 26.16
N PHE A 346 31.38 30.79 26.92
CA PHE A 346 31.95 31.78 27.83
C PHE A 346 31.35 31.67 29.23
N GLU A 347 32.15 31.15 30.15
CA GLU A 347 31.86 31.13 31.58
C GLU A 347 31.46 32.51 32.10
N HIS A 348 30.45 32.55 32.99
CA HIS A 348 29.84 33.76 33.57
C HIS A 348 29.16 34.74 32.58
N VAL A 349 29.15 34.48 31.28
CA VAL A 349 28.35 35.24 30.30
C VAL A 349 26.97 34.61 30.16
N CYS A 350 25.90 35.39 30.32
CA CYS A 350 24.52 34.93 30.16
C CYS A 350 23.88 35.36 28.84
N ARG A 351 24.09 36.61 28.42
CA ARG A 351 23.43 37.19 27.24
C ARG A 351 24.35 38.18 26.53
N ILE A 352 24.19 38.30 25.22
CA ILE A 352 24.76 39.39 24.44
C ILE A 352 23.65 40.34 23.98
N SER A 353 23.94 41.64 23.96
CA SER A 353 23.10 42.62 23.26
C SER A 353 23.75 42.95 21.92
N VAL A 354 22.93 42.83 20.87
CA VAL A 354 23.33 43.00 19.47
C VAL A 354 22.49 44.10 18.82
N GLU A 355 23.13 44.85 17.93
CA GLU A 355 22.50 45.89 17.12
C GLU A 355 22.66 45.56 15.63
N THR A 356 21.68 45.95 14.82
CA THR A 356 21.73 45.77 13.36
C THR A 356 22.00 47.10 12.68
N ILE A 357 23.17 47.22 12.05
CA ILE A 357 23.62 48.42 11.37
C ILE A 357 23.38 48.26 9.87
N GLN A 358 22.67 49.23 9.26
CA GLN A 358 22.46 49.30 7.81
C GLN A 358 23.56 50.15 7.15
N HIS A 359 24.31 49.57 6.22
CA HIS A 359 25.33 50.27 5.44
C HIS A 359 24.68 50.92 4.22
N ILE A 360 24.52 52.25 4.28
CA ILE A 360 24.09 53.05 3.13
C ILE A 360 25.32 53.28 2.24
N VAL A 361 25.37 52.62 1.08
CA VAL A 361 26.38 52.88 0.05
C VAL A 361 26.13 54.26 -0.56
N LYS A 362 26.82 55.29 -0.05
CA LYS A 362 26.85 56.60 -0.69
C LYS A 362 27.75 56.52 -1.93
N SER A 363 27.14 56.53 -3.11
CA SER A 363 27.87 56.70 -4.37
C SER A 363 28.64 58.03 -4.36
N GLN A 364 29.93 57.98 -4.70
CA GLN A 364 30.71 59.18 -4.94
C GLN A 364 30.23 59.83 -6.25
N PRO A 365 30.00 61.16 -6.29
CA PRO A 365 29.74 61.85 -7.55
C PRO A 365 31.01 61.86 -8.41
N ALA A 366 30.91 61.35 -9.63
CA ALA A 366 32.01 61.36 -10.58
C ALA A 366 32.41 62.79 -10.98
N SER A 367 33.71 63.04 -11.07
CA SER A 367 34.28 64.32 -11.48
C SER A 367 33.85 64.72 -12.90
N PRO A 368 33.42 65.97 -13.16
CA PRO A 368 33.01 66.39 -14.50
C PRO A 368 34.22 66.70 -15.39
N GLN A 369 34.47 65.87 -16.41
CA GLN A 369 35.42 66.20 -17.48
C GLN A 369 34.71 66.79 -18.71
N SER A 370 35.13 68.01 -19.06
CA SER A 370 35.17 68.66 -20.38
C SER A 370 33.92 68.69 -21.30
N LYS A 371 33.56 69.92 -21.67
CA LYS A 371 32.59 70.31 -22.73
C LYS A 371 33.12 70.04 -24.17
N PRO A 372 32.28 70.18 -25.23
CA PRO A 372 32.43 69.47 -26.50
C PRO A 372 33.17 70.24 -27.60
N THR A 373 33.60 69.52 -28.64
CA THR A 373 34.03 70.09 -29.92
C THR A 373 33.23 69.48 -31.08
N THR A 374 32.51 70.35 -31.79
CA THR A 374 31.75 70.07 -33.02
C THR A 374 32.67 70.02 -34.25
N LEU A 375 32.38 69.20 -35.25
CA LEU A 375 32.28 69.59 -36.68
C LEU A 375 31.71 68.41 -37.53
N PRO A 376 31.17 68.65 -38.75
CA PRO A 376 30.29 67.70 -39.45
C PRO A 376 30.95 66.85 -40.55
N SER A 377 30.15 65.94 -41.11
CA SER A 377 30.41 65.02 -42.23
C SER A 377 30.69 65.70 -43.58
N PRO A 378 31.09 64.91 -44.60
CA PRO A 378 30.18 64.86 -45.77
C PRO A 378 30.04 63.49 -46.52
N THR A 379 28.84 63.28 -47.10
CA THR A 379 28.50 62.58 -48.39
C THR A 379 28.90 61.11 -48.63
N LYS A 380 27.94 60.14 -48.72
CA LYS A 380 27.12 59.69 -49.90
C LYS A 380 27.85 58.70 -50.87
N PRO A 381 27.15 57.87 -51.70
CA PRO A 381 25.86 57.17 -51.53
C PRO A 381 25.85 55.70 -52.08
N THR A 382 24.66 55.06 -52.16
CA THR A 382 24.32 53.81 -52.92
C THR A 382 24.90 52.48 -52.38
N ALA A 383 24.26 51.30 -52.50
CA ALA A 383 23.03 50.91 -53.22
C ALA A 383 22.19 49.87 -52.42
N ALA A 384 20.99 49.56 -52.92
CA ALA A 384 19.96 48.76 -52.24
C ALA A 384 20.14 47.24 -52.36
N SER A 385 19.58 46.49 -51.40
CA SER A 385 18.85 45.26 -51.71
C SER A 385 17.78 44.97 -50.64
N THR A 386 16.57 44.67 -51.08
CA THR A 386 15.38 44.47 -50.23
C THR A 386 15.14 42.97 -49.99
N ARG A 387 14.96 42.55 -48.73
CA ARG A 387 14.23 41.31 -48.42
C ARG A 387 13.55 41.33 -47.03
N GLN A 388 12.24 41.09 -47.04
CA GLN A 388 11.39 40.72 -45.90
C GLN A 388 11.60 39.22 -45.57
N HIS A 389 11.19 38.61 -44.45
CA HIS A 389 10.42 38.97 -43.23
C HIS A 389 10.77 37.88 -42.16
N PRO A 390 10.24 37.85 -40.91
CA PRO A 390 9.57 38.88 -40.09
C PRO A 390 10.13 38.95 -38.63
N HIS A 391 9.45 39.73 -37.78
CA HIS A 391 9.66 39.96 -36.34
C HIS A 391 10.17 38.78 -35.49
N ALA A 392 11.25 39.03 -34.75
CA ALA A 392 11.50 38.48 -33.42
C ALA A 392 11.44 39.63 -32.40
N MET A 393 10.61 39.50 -31.36
CA MET A 393 10.40 40.50 -30.31
C MET A 393 10.71 39.87 -28.95
N GLY A 394 11.40 40.63 -28.08
CA GLY A 394 11.49 40.31 -26.65
C GLY A 394 12.73 39.51 -26.22
N SER A 395 13.93 40.06 -26.41
CA SER A 395 14.98 39.86 -25.40
C SER A 395 14.47 40.42 -24.07
N PRO A 396 14.58 39.72 -22.93
CA PRO A 396 14.15 40.28 -21.65
C PRO A 396 15.02 41.49 -21.30
N GLU A 397 14.36 42.57 -20.88
CA GLU A 397 15.04 43.78 -20.40
C GLU A 397 15.94 43.42 -19.21
N GLU A 398 17.22 43.78 -19.29
CA GLU A 398 18.11 43.78 -18.12
C GLU A 398 17.64 44.88 -17.17
N SER A 399 16.68 44.53 -16.31
CA SER A 399 16.29 45.38 -15.20
C SER A 399 17.50 45.57 -14.29
N SER A 400 18.04 46.79 -14.31
CA SER A 400 19.08 47.23 -13.40
C SER A 400 18.63 46.97 -11.96
N PHE A 401 19.17 45.92 -11.36
CA PHE A 401 18.99 45.63 -9.94
C PHE A 401 19.64 46.76 -9.15
N GLY A 402 18.82 47.57 -8.47
CA GLY A 402 19.32 48.51 -7.47
C GLY A 402 20.00 47.74 -6.33
N ASP A 403 21.17 48.20 -5.91
CA ASP A 403 21.96 47.56 -4.87
C ASP A 403 21.15 47.34 -3.59
N ALA A 404 21.06 46.08 -3.15
CA ALA A 404 20.36 45.73 -1.93
C ALA A 404 21.09 46.32 -0.70
N PRO A 405 20.36 46.88 0.29
CA PRO A 405 20.98 47.41 1.50
C PRO A 405 21.75 46.32 2.24
N THR A 406 23.04 46.56 2.48
CA THR A 406 23.91 45.61 3.19
C THR A 406 23.79 45.85 4.70
N TYR A 407 23.46 44.81 5.46
CA TYR A 407 23.36 44.88 6.92
C TYR A 407 24.56 44.22 7.61
N SER A 408 24.89 44.67 8.81
CA SER A 408 25.76 43.91 9.72
C SER A 408 25.23 43.92 11.15
N ILE A 409 25.24 42.76 11.78
CA ILE A 409 24.93 42.63 13.20
C ILE A 409 26.22 42.76 14.00
N GLU A 410 26.20 43.59 15.05
CA GLU A 410 27.36 43.81 15.92
C GLU A 410 26.99 43.66 17.40
N VAL A 411 27.88 43.05 18.19
CA VAL A 411 27.72 42.91 19.64
C VAL A 411 28.24 44.19 20.31
N PHE A 412 27.42 44.87 21.10
CA PHE A 412 27.79 46.11 21.79
C PHE A 412 27.85 46.00 23.32
N ALA A 413 27.18 45.00 23.92
CA ALA A 413 27.26 44.74 25.35
C ALA A 413 27.15 43.25 25.69
N VAL A 414 27.72 42.87 26.83
CA VAL A 414 27.71 41.50 27.38
C VAL A 414 27.15 41.55 28.79
N HIS A 415 26.23 40.64 29.11
CA HIS A 415 25.56 40.56 30.42
C HIS A 415 25.99 39.31 31.18
N GLY A 416 26.30 39.48 32.46
CA GLY A 416 26.71 38.42 33.38
C GLY A 416 25.54 37.71 34.07
N GLN A 417 25.85 36.87 35.05
CA GLN A 417 24.86 36.10 35.83
C GLN A 417 24.13 36.94 36.89
N HIS A 418 24.74 38.02 37.39
CA HIS A 418 24.24 38.83 38.52
C HIS A 418 23.77 40.22 38.08
N ASP A 419 23.10 40.31 36.93
CA ASP A 419 22.65 41.56 36.27
C ASP A 419 23.77 42.56 35.88
N GLU A 420 25.03 42.13 36.03
CA GLU A 420 26.23 42.84 35.56
C GLU A 420 26.16 43.08 34.05
N THR A 421 26.39 44.32 33.61
CA THR A 421 26.44 44.66 32.18
C THR A 421 27.77 45.34 31.84
N ILE A 422 28.49 44.76 30.89
CA ILE A 422 29.75 45.30 30.37
C ILE A 422 29.51 45.79 28.94
N SER A 423 29.40 47.11 28.78
CA SER A 423 29.42 47.78 27.49
C SER A 423 30.80 47.61 26.83
N LEU A 424 30.81 47.36 25.52
CA LEU A 424 32.01 47.19 24.72
C LEU A 424 32.33 48.50 24.00
N ASN A 425 33.43 49.17 24.37
CA ASN A 425 33.86 50.44 23.74
C ASN A 425 34.08 50.33 22.22
N ASN A 426 34.33 49.12 21.71
CA ASN A 426 34.29 48.81 20.29
C ASN A 426 33.29 47.67 20.07
N SER A 427 32.31 47.87 19.21
CA SER A 427 31.37 46.83 18.80
C SER A 427 32.08 45.68 18.07
N VAL A 428 31.56 44.46 18.21
CA VAL A 428 32.13 43.26 17.57
C VAL A 428 31.20 42.77 16.47
N LYS A 429 31.59 43.06 15.23
CA LYS A 429 30.85 42.61 14.04
C LYS A 429 30.80 41.08 13.95
N ILE A 430 29.58 40.56 13.88
CA ILE A 430 29.31 39.14 13.63
C ILE A 430 29.65 38.86 12.16
N THR A 431 30.44 37.81 11.93
CA THR A 431 30.88 37.40 10.58
C THR A 431 30.43 35.97 10.30
N GLN A 432 30.47 35.55 9.04
CA GLN A 432 30.11 34.18 8.63
C GLN A 432 30.93 33.10 9.35
N ARG A 433 32.16 33.44 9.81
CA ARG A 433 33.07 32.54 10.55
C ARG A 433 32.92 32.71 12.06
N PRO A 434 32.23 31.80 12.77
CA PRO A 434 31.93 31.96 14.19
C PRO A 434 33.18 32.02 15.07
N GLU A 435 34.22 31.23 14.76
CA GLU A 435 35.50 31.26 15.44
C GLU A 435 36.20 32.62 15.39
N GLY A 436 35.99 33.40 14.33
CA GLY A 436 36.64 34.70 14.13
C GLY A 436 36.07 35.76 15.06
N TRP A 437 34.76 35.99 14.98
CA TRP A 437 34.12 37.03 15.80
C TRP A 437 34.08 36.66 17.29
N MET A 438 33.98 35.38 17.65
CA MET A 438 34.07 34.99 19.07
C MET A 438 35.48 35.16 19.67
N LYS A 439 36.55 34.98 18.89
CA LYS A 439 37.92 35.32 19.34
C LYS A 439 38.09 36.81 19.58
N GLU A 440 37.56 37.66 18.71
CA GLU A 440 37.58 39.12 18.90
C GLU A 440 36.66 39.55 20.05
N LEU A 441 35.46 38.97 20.22
CA LEU A 441 34.61 39.20 21.39
C LEU A 441 35.34 38.89 22.70
N ALA A 442 36.01 37.73 22.78
CA ALA A 442 36.82 37.35 23.94
C ALA A 442 37.93 38.35 24.26
N LYS A 443 38.46 39.04 23.25
CA LYS A 443 39.59 39.98 23.33
C LYS A 443 39.11 41.39 23.67
N VAL A 444 37.99 41.84 23.08
CA VAL A 444 37.35 43.12 23.40
C VAL A 444 36.77 43.10 24.81
N LEU A 445 36.07 42.03 25.21
CA LEU A 445 35.54 41.87 26.58
C LEU A 445 36.66 41.95 27.64
N ARG A 446 37.79 41.27 27.41
CA ARG A 446 38.98 41.35 28.30
C ARG A 446 39.63 42.75 28.34
N ARG A 447 39.45 43.58 27.30
CA ARG A 447 39.90 44.98 27.32
C ARG A 447 38.92 45.86 28.10
N ALA A 448 37.62 45.74 27.82
CA ALA A 448 36.56 46.47 28.52
C ALA A 448 36.59 46.19 30.04
N MET A 449 36.71 44.93 30.46
CA MET A 449 36.90 44.57 31.87
C MET A 449 38.12 45.24 32.50
N LYS A 450 39.26 45.27 31.80
CA LYS A 450 40.48 45.93 32.31
C LYS A 450 40.34 47.44 32.40
N GLU A 451 39.61 48.07 31.48
CA GLU A 451 39.35 49.51 31.50
C GLU A 451 38.41 49.88 32.64
N ASN A 452 37.29 49.16 32.78
CA ASN A 452 36.33 49.36 33.88
C ASN A 452 37.01 49.17 35.25
N LEU A 453 37.88 48.15 35.40
CA LEU A 453 38.66 47.97 36.62
C LEU A 453 39.65 49.13 36.87
N ARG A 454 40.28 49.70 35.83
CA ARG A 454 41.14 50.88 36.00
C ARG A 454 40.35 52.13 36.40
N HIS A 455 39.20 52.36 35.78
CA HIS A 455 38.32 53.48 36.15
C HIS A 455 37.84 53.34 37.61
N LEU A 456 37.35 52.17 38.01
CA LEU A 456 36.96 51.92 39.40
C LEU A 456 38.14 52.13 40.36
N MET A 457 39.34 51.60 40.06
CA MET A 457 40.52 51.82 40.92
C MET A 457 40.93 53.30 41.01
N ALA A 458 40.75 54.08 39.94
CA ALA A 458 41.00 55.52 39.96
C ALA A 458 39.95 56.25 40.82
N GLU A 459 38.65 55.99 40.60
CA GLU A 459 37.56 56.58 41.39
C GLU A 459 37.69 56.26 42.89
N TYR A 460 38.02 55.01 43.25
CA TYR A 460 38.28 54.64 44.65
C TYR A 460 39.58 55.23 45.22
N SER A 461 40.61 55.43 44.38
CA SER A 461 41.84 56.13 44.78
C SER A 461 41.56 57.59 45.09
N ASP A 462 40.80 58.27 44.23
CA ASP A 462 40.43 59.68 44.39
C ASP A 462 39.49 59.87 45.60
N LEU A 463 38.53 58.95 45.81
CA LEU A 463 37.70 58.89 47.02
C LEU A 463 38.54 58.68 48.29
N LEU A 464 39.53 57.79 48.27
CA LEU A 464 40.42 57.56 49.41
C LEU A 464 41.31 58.79 49.69
N GLN A 465 41.84 59.46 48.66
CA GLN A 465 42.57 60.71 48.83
C GLN A 465 41.68 61.82 49.40
N TYR A 466 40.44 61.95 48.92
CA TYR A 466 39.45 62.88 49.47
C TYR A 466 39.18 62.61 50.96
N TYR A 467 38.90 61.36 51.34
CA TYR A 467 38.67 60.96 52.73
C TYR A 467 39.91 61.06 53.65
N LEU A 468 41.12 61.04 53.08
CA LEU A 468 42.36 61.25 53.83
C LEU A 468 42.67 62.74 54.01
N HIS A 469 42.32 63.60 53.06
CA HIS A 469 42.46 65.05 53.20
C HIS A 469 41.42 65.68 54.12
N ASP A 470 40.21 65.13 54.21
CA ASP A 470 39.14 65.59 55.12
C ASP A 470 39.37 65.20 56.61
N LYS A 471 40.56 64.65 56.93
CA LYS A 471 40.98 64.24 58.29
C LYS A 471 42.29 64.91 58.75
N SER A 472 42.82 65.86 57.99
CA SER A 472 43.97 66.71 58.35
C SER A 472 43.54 68.14 58.64
#